data_AF-A0A5B9DAD8-F1
#
_entry.id   AF-A0A5B9DAD8-F1
#
_cell.length_a   1.000
_cell.length_b   1.000
_cell.length_c   1.000
_cell.angle_alpha   90.00
_cell.angle_beta   90.00
_cell.angle_gamma   90.00
#
_symmetry.space_group_name_H-M   'P 1'
#
loop_
_entity.id
_entity.type
_entity.pdbx_description
1 polymer ?
#
loop_
_entity_poly.entity_id
_entity_poly.type
_entity_poly.pdbx_seq_one_letter_code
_entity_poly.pdbx_strand_id
1 'polypeptide(L)'
;MSDEFILRWEASNQTFHPVAEIGQKGIYLELFEDEKAWLFKYSDKDISFIQRRTALRRAREISKVGIVNSATGARVGVGFECKEEVDPYQHLPAKVTRGEHEYNK
;
A
#
# COMPACT_ATOMS: atom_id res chain seq x y z
N MET A 1 7.80 -15.98 16.98
CA MET A 1 6.50 -15.36 16.69
C MET A 1 6.81 -14.19 15.80
N SER A 2 6.33 -14.21 14.57
CA SER A 2 6.53 -13.12 13.62
C SER A 2 5.67 -11.96 14.10
N ASP A 3 6.28 -10.83 14.45
CA ASP A 3 5.51 -9.61 14.76
C ASP A 3 4.90 -9.13 13.45
N GLU A 4 3.62 -9.46 13.21
CA GLU A 4 2.88 -8.96 12.06
C GLU A 4 2.72 -7.45 12.20
N PHE A 5 3.51 -6.69 11.43
CA PHE A 5 3.50 -5.23 11.49
C PHE A 5 2.54 -4.69 10.42
N ILE A 6 1.37 -4.23 10.86
CA ILE A 6 0.28 -3.80 9.98
C ILE A 6 0.13 -2.29 10.05
N LEU A 7 0.01 -1.66 8.89
CA LEU A 7 -0.25 -0.24 8.74
C LEU A 7 -1.56 0.00 8.00
N ARG A 8 -2.34 1.00 8.44
CA ARG A 8 -3.56 1.46 7.76
C ARG A 8 -3.36 2.85 7.19
N TRP A 9 -3.84 3.06 5.97
CA TRP A 9 -3.89 4.37 5.33
C TRP A 9 -4.92 5.28 5.98
N GLU A 10 -4.49 6.48 6.37
CA GLU A 10 -5.34 7.58 6.80
C GLU A 10 -5.39 8.64 5.71
N ALA A 11 -6.55 8.76 5.05
CA ALA A 11 -6.73 9.66 3.93
C ALA A 11 -6.60 11.14 4.33
N SER A 12 -6.98 11.49 5.57
CA SER A 12 -6.96 12.88 6.06
C SER A 12 -5.53 13.44 6.11
N ASN A 13 -4.56 12.60 6.46
CA ASN A 13 -3.16 12.97 6.64
C ASN A 13 -2.25 12.43 5.52
N GLN A 14 -2.82 11.71 4.55
CA GLN A 14 -2.10 11.04 3.46
C GLN A 14 -0.90 10.20 3.95
N THR A 15 -1.08 9.45 5.03
CA THR A 15 -0.02 8.65 5.63
C THR A 15 -0.54 7.34 6.18
N PHE A 16 0.40 6.43 6.46
CA PHE A 16 0.14 5.15 7.11
C PHE A 16 0.36 5.25 8.62
N HIS A 17 -0.51 4.59 9.38
CA HIS A 17 -0.42 4.47 10.84
C HIS A 17 -0.48 3.01 11.28
N PRO A 18 0.30 2.62 12.31
CA PRO A 18 0.27 1.26 12.82
C PRO A 18 -1.09 0.94 13.45
N VAL A 19 -1.57 -0.27 13.16
CA VAL A 19 -2.81 -0.83 13.70
C VAL A 19 -2.57 -2.25 14.17
N ALA A 20 -3.32 -2.70 15.16
CA ALA A 20 -3.19 -4.05 15.69
C ALA A 20 -3.76 -5.12 14.73
N GLU A 21 -4.80 -4.77 13.96
CA GLU A 21 -5.54 -5.73 13.14
C GLU A 21 -6.05 -5.07 11.85
N ILE A 22 -6.23 -5.88 10.81
CA ILE A 22 -6.89 -5.47 9.56
C ILE A 22 -8.39 -5.36 9.81
N GLY A 23 -8.93 -4.16 9.61
CA GLY A 23 -10.37 -3.93 9.65
C GLY A 23 -11.07 -4.29 8.33
N GLN A 24 -12.39 -4.26 8.32
CA GLN A 24 -13.18 -4.59 7.12
C GLN A 24 -12.98 -3.60 5.95
N LYS A 25 -12.67 -2.32 6.21
CA LYS A 25 -12.63 -1.26 5.19
C LYS A 25 -11.36 -0.41 5.27
N GLY A 26 -10.58 -0.40 4.18
CA GLY A 26 -9.47 0.53 4.03
C GLY A 26 -8.39 0.06 3.07
N ILE A 27 -7.28 0.81 3.09
CA ILE A 27 -6.01 0.43 2.46
C ILE A 27 -5.04 0.08 3.58
N TYR A 28 -4.34 -1.03 3.43
CA TYR A 28 -3.44 -1.60 4.41
C TYR A 28 -2.08 -1.88 3.78
N LEU A 29 -1.04 -1.86 4.62
CA LEU A 29 0.31 -2.22 4.25
C LEU A 29 0.87 -3.11 5.36
N GLU A 30 1.14 -4.37 5.02
CA GLU A 30 1.57 -5.39 5.96
C GLU A 30 3.03 -5.77 5.71
N LEU A 31 3.81 -5.90 6.78
CA LEU A 31 5.18 -6.36 6.71
C LEU A 31 5.23 -7.89 6.75
N PHE A 32 5.76 -8.49 5.69
CA PHE A 32 6.08 -9.90 5.62
C PHE A 32 7.60 -10.06 5.64
N GLU A 33 8.15 -10.28 6.83
CA GLU A 33 9.60 -10.35 7.02
C GLU A 33 10.23 -11.55 6.29
N ASP A 34 9.56 -12.70 6.33
CA ASP A 34 10.04 -13.93 5.68
C ASP A 34 10.18 -13.76 4.15
N GLU A 35 9.28 -13.00 3.53
CA GLU A 35 9.30 -12.71 2.10
C GLU A 35 10.10 -11.45 1.74
N LYS A 36 10.61 -10.72 2.74
CA LYS A 36 11.23 -9.40 2.56
C LYS A 36 10.34 -8.45 1.75
N ALA A 37 9.04 -8.45 2.04
CA ALA A 37 8.05 -7.72 1.29
C ALA A 37 7.10 -6.94 2.19
N TRP A 38 6.65 -5.80 1.68
CA TRP A 38 5.48 -5.08 2.15
C TRP A 38 4.30 -5.43 1.23
N LEU A 39 3.24 -6.02 1.78
CA LEU A 39 2.02 -6.34 1.04
C LEU A 39 1.03 -5.19 1.17
N PHE A 40 0.78 -4.51 0.05
CA PHE A 40 -0.22 -3.48 -0.08
C PHE A 40 -1.57 -4.10 -0.43
N LYS A 41 -2.57 -3.91 0.43
CA LYS A 41 -3.92 -4.47 0.29
C LYS A 41 -4.95 -3.38 0.39
N TYR A 42 -6.10 -3.57 -0.25
CA TYR A 42 -7.25 -2.68 -0.06
C TYR A 42 -8.54 -3.45 -0.27
N SER A 43 -9.58 -3.12 0.49
CA SER A 43 -10.74 -4.00 0.64
C SER A 43 -11.99 -3.60 -0.15
N ASP A 44 -11.97 -2.54 -0.98
CA ASP A 44 -13.22 -2.06 -1.59
C ASP A 44 -13.09 -1.40 -2.97
N LYS A 45 -14.20 -1.47 -3.73
CA LYS A 45 -14.46 -0.67 -4.94
C LYS A 45 -14.72 0.80 -4.61
N ASP A 46 -15.18 1.08 -3.39
CA ASP A 46 -15.50 2.43 -2.91
C ASP A 46 -14.25 3.29 -2.63
N ILE A 47 -13.06 2.67 -2.58
CA ILE A 47 -11.81 3.41 -2.45
C ILE A 47 -11.45 4.01 -3.81
N SER A 48 -11.43 5.35 -3.84
CA SER A 48 -11.18 6.07 -5.09
C SER A 48 -9.82 5.69 -5.69
N PHE A 49 -9.74 5.70 -7.03
CA PHE A 49 -8.49 5.43 -7.74
C PHE A 49 -7.36 6.35 -7.28
N ILE A 50 -7.68 7.63 -7.03
CA ILE A 50 -6.72 8.63 -6.54
C ILE A 50 -6.20 8.21 -5.17
N GLN A 51 -7.08 7.84 -4.23
CA GLN A 51 -6.65 7.38 -2.90
C GLN A 51 -5.74 6.16 -2.97
N ARG A 52 -6.07 5.17 -3.82
CA ARG A 52 -5.22 3.99 -4.03
C ARG A 52 -3.84 4.35 -4.58
N ARG A 53 -3.77 5.19 -5.61
CA ARG A 53 -2.50 5.64 -6.21
C ARG A 53 -1.64 6.39 -5.21
N THR A 54 -2.23 7.29 -4.43
CA THR A 54 -1.51 8.06 -3.40
C THR A 54 -0.98 7.15 -2.30
N ALA A 55 -1.83 6.23 -1.80
CA ALA A 55 -1.41 5.27 -0.80
C ALA A 55 -0.32 4.32 -1.32
N LEU A 56 -0.44 3.81 -2.54
CA LEU A 56 0.58 2.95 -3.16
C LEU A 56 1.91 3.67 -3.34
N ARG A 57 1.90 4.94 -3.75
CA ARG A 57 3.13 5.75 -3.80
C ARG A 57 3.78 5.80 -2.42
N ARG A 58 2.98 6.07 -1.38
CA ARG A 58 3.51 6.15 -0.01
C ARG A 58 4.02 4.79 0.49
N ALA A 59 3.35 3.70 0.15
CA ALA A 59 3.78 2.34 0.47
C ALA A 59 5.14 2.02 -0.18
N ARG A 60 5.36 2.42 -1.43
CA ARG A 60 6.67 2.27 -2.11
C ARG A 60 7.77 3.14 -1.50
N GLU A 61 7.43 4.30 -0.95
CA GLU A 61 8.39 5.12 -0.20
C GLU A 61 8.77 4.39 1.10
N ILE A 62 7.79 3.87 1.85
CA ILE A 62 8.01 3.07 3.06
C ILE A 62 8.84 1.84 2.76
N SER A 63 8.60 1.12 1.66
CA SER A 63 9.37 -0.08 1.32
C SER A 63 10.86 0.21 1.09
N LYS A 64 11.18 1.41 0.60
CA LYS A 64 12.58 1.86 0.42
C LYS A 64 13.20 2.30 1.74
N VAL A 65 12.51 3.13 2.50
CA VAL A 65 13.10 3.81 3.67
C VAL A 65 12.83 3.09 4.99
N GLY A 66 11.97 2.07 4.99
CA GLY A 66 11.40 1.43 6.16
C GLY A 66 10.49 2.34 6.98
N ILE A 67 9.94 1.79 8.05
CA ILE A 67 9.17 2.56 9.04
C ILE A 67 9.74 2.33 10.43
N VAL A 68 9.65 3.34 11.28
CA VAL A 68 10.05 3.22 12.68
C VAL A 68 8.91 2.55 13.45
N ASN A 69 9.17 1.37 14.00
CA ASN A 69 8.25 0.71 14.91
C ASN A 69 8.23 1.50 16.23
N SER A 70 7.08 2.05 16.60
CA SER A 70 6.95 2.87 17.81
C SER A 70 7.17 2.08 19.12
N ALA A 71 6.99 0.76 19.10
CA ALA A 71 7.16 -0.09 20.27
C ALA A 71 8.64 -0.39 20.55
N THR A 72 9.43 -0.68 19.50
CA THR A 72 10.83 -1.09 19.64
C THR A 72 11.82 0.03 19.33
N GLY A 73 11.38 1.11 18.67
CA GLY A 73 12.24 2.16 18.14
C GLY A 73 13.09 1.72 16.94
N ALA A 74 13.03 0.45 16.56
CA ALA A 74 13.77 -0.09 15.44
C ALA A 74 13.08 0.27 14.12
N ARG A 75 13.90 0.45 13.07
CA ARG A 75 13.39 0.65 11.72
C ARG A 75 13.23 -0.71 11.05
N VAL A 76 12.02 -0.99 10.57
CA VAL A 76 11.65 -2.28 9.99
C VAL A 76 11.33 -2.14 8.50
N GLY A 77 11.51 -3.24 7.76
CA GLY A 77 11.16 -3.33 6.34
C GLY A 77 11.93 -2.38 5.41
N VAL A 78 13.16 -1.99 5.76
CA VAL A 78 14.01 -1.15 4.90
C VAL A 78 14.51 -1.94 3.70
N GLY A 79 14.32 -1.40 2.50
CA GLY A 79 14.78 -2.04 1.26
C GLY A 79 13.98 -3.27 0.87
N PHE A 80 12.80 -3.46 1.46
CA PHE A 80 11.90 -4.56 1.14
C PHE A 80 11.10 -4.24 -0.13
N GLU A 81 10.68 -5.28 -0.84
CA GLU A 81 9.85 -5.10 -2.02
C GLU A 81 8.44 -4.62 -1.62
N CYS A 82 7.81 -3.77 -2.43
CA CYS A 82 6.39 -3.45 -2.24
C CYS A 82 5.59 -4.26 -3.25
N LYS A 83 4.87 -5.28 -2.77
CA LYS A 83 3.95 -6.09 -3.59
C LYS A 83 2.52 -5.61 -3.35
N GLU A 84 1.69 -5.64 -4.38
CA GLU A 84 0.27 -5.28 -4.30
C GLU A 84 -0.54 -6.59 -4.36
N GLU A 85 -1.31 -6.89 -3.31
CA GLU A 85 -2.04 -8.16 -3.17
C GLU A 85 -3.47 -8.11 -3.74
N VAL A 86 -3.85 -7.03 -4.42
CA VAL A 86 -5.19 -6.91 -5.00
C VAL A 86 -5.04 -6.32 -6.38
N ASP A 87 -5.09 -7.17 -7.41
CA ASP A 87 -5.15 -6.72 -8.80
C ASP A 87 -6.49 -5.98 -9.04
N PRO A 88 -6.49 -4.64 -9.16
CA PRO A 88 -7.71 -3.88 -9.45
C PRO A 88 -8.20 -4.10 -10.88
N TYR A 89 -7.38 -4.72 -11.75
CA TYR A 89 -7.55 -4.79 -13.19
C TYR A 89 -7.84 -6.20 -13.71
N GLN A 90 -7.95 -7.22 -12.84
CA GLN A 90 -8.31 -8.58 -13.25
C GLN A 90 -9.68 -8.66 -13.96
N HIS A 91 -10.52 -7.61 -13.83
CA HIS A 91 -11.84 -7.49 -14.47
C HIS A 91 -11.97 -6.30 -15.44
N LEU A 92 -10.91 -5.52 -15.68
CA LEU A 92 -11.00 -4.35 -16.55
C LEU A 92 -10.65 -4.75 -18.00
N PRO A 93 -11.53 -4.52 -19.00
CA PRO A 93 -11.21 -4.80 -20.40
C PRO A 93 -10.00 -3.95 -20.83
N ALA A 94 -9.13 -4.53 -21.65
CA ALA A 94 -7.83 -3.99 -22.09
C ALA A 94 -7.84 -2.61 -22.82
N LYS A 95 -8.97 -1.89 -22.81
CA LYS A 95 -9.15 -0.59 -23.47
C LYS A 95 -8.86 0.63 -22.58
N VAL A 96 -8.67 0.47 -21.27
CA VAL A 96 -8.36 1.60 -20.37
C VAL A 96 -6.84 1.91 -20.30
N THR A 97 -6.01 1.07 -20.92
CA THR A 97 -4.55 1.25 -20.98
C THR A 97 -4.08 2.01 -22.23
N ARG A 98 -4.86 2.96 -22.74
CA ARG A 98 -4.37 3.93 -23.72
C ARG A 98 -4.24 5.29 -23.04
N GLY A 99 -3.00 5.73 -22.89
CA GLY A 99 -2.65 6.97 -22.22
C GLY A 99 -3.32 8.17 -22.88
N GLU A 100 -3.85 9.06 -22.05
CA GLU A 100 -4.14 10.44 -22.44
C GLU A 100 -2.81 11.18 -22.66
N HIS A 101 -2.18 10.95 -23.81
CA HIS A 101 -1.09 11.76 -24.33
C HIS A 101 -1.19 11.84 -25.86
N GLU A 102 -2.34 12.20 -26.40
CA GLU A 102 -2.44 12.51 -27.83
C GLU A 102 -3.73 13.29 -28.15
N TYR A 103 -3.85 14.53 -27.66
CA TYR A 103 -4.67 15.55 -28.33
C TYR A 103 -4.12 16.94 -28.00
N ASN A 104 -3.16 17.38 -28.81
CA ASN A 104 -3.05 18.75 -29.30
C ASN A 104 -1.95 18.80 -30.36
N LYS A 105 -2.35 18.50 -31.60
CA LYS A 105 -1.72 19.02 -32.81
C LYS A 105 -2.82 19.38 -33.79
#